data_AF-A0A960MM64-F1
#
_entry.id   AF-A0A960MM64-F1
#
_cell.length_a   1.000
_cell.length_b   1.000
_cell.length_c   1.000
_cell.angle_alpha   90.00
_cell.angle_beta   90.00
_cell.angle_gamma   90.00
#
_symmetry.space_group_name_H-M   'P 1'
#
loop_
_entity.id
_entity.type
_entity.pdbx_description
1 polymer ?
#
loop_
_entity_poly.entity_id
_entity_poly.type
_entity_poly.pdbx_seq_one_letter_code
_entity_poly.pdbx_strand_id
1 'polypeptide(L)'
;MTTITGREREKELLEKLFASKKAEFLAIYGRRRVGKTYLVRKFFKNKGIFFEVTGAFNIKTSEQLANFHAEYLGLFNHQNHSRPPKTWRDA
;
A
#
# COMPACT_ATOMS: atom_id res chain seq x y z
N MET A 1 -17.75 1.40 13.97
CA MET A 1 -16.50 2.02 13.46
C MET A 1 -15.32 1.44 14.22
N THR A 2 -14.31 0.89 13.56
CA THR A 2 -13.11 0.34 14.24
C THR A 2 -12.06 1.44 14.36
N THR A 3 -11.93 2.03 15.54
CA THR A 3 -10.94 3.08 15.87
C THR A 3 -9.55 2.45 16.10
N ILE A 4 -8.49 3.16 15.72
CA ILE A 4 -7.11 2.76 16.06
C ILE A 4 -6.84 3.16 17.51
N THR A 5 -6.77 2.18 18.41
CA THR A 5 -6.48 2.41 19.83
C THR A 5 -4.99 2.69 20.06
N GLY A 6 -4.68 3.71 20.86
CA GLY A 6 -3.31 4.15 21.15
C GLY A 6 -2.59 4.66 19.90
N ARG A 7 -1.25 4.56 19.91
CA ARG A 7 -0.36 5.00 18.81
C ARG A 7 -0.50 6.49 18.48
N GLU A 8 -0.66 7.34 19.51
CA GLU A 8 -0.86 8.78 19.32
C GLU A 8 0.28 9.42 18.51
N ARG A 9 1.53 9.06 18.84
CA ARG A 9 2.71 9.56 18.13
C ARG A 9 2.71 9.17 16.65
N GLU A 10 2.38 7.92 16.33
CA GLU A 10 2.34 7.47 14.93
C GLU A 10 1.16 8.07 14.17
N LYS A 11 0.00 8.25 14.81
CA LYS A 11 -1.16 8.92 14.19
C LYS A 11 -0.86 10.38 13.87
N GLU A 12 -0.24 11.11 14.79
CA GLU A 12 0.20 12.50 14.57
C GLU A 12 1.23 12.60 13.43
N LEU A 13 2.20 11.68 13.39
CA LEU A 13 3.17 11.63 12.30
C LEU A 13 2.48 11.39 10.95
N LEU A 14 1.59 10.41 10.87
CA LEU A 14 0.86 10.09 9.64
C LEU A 14 -0.03 11.26 9.18
N GLU A 15 -0.66 11.99 10.10
CA GLU A 15 -1.47 13.17 9.77
C GLU A 15 -0.62 14.30 9.22
N LYS A 16 0.54 14.56 9.84
CA LYS A 16 1.51 15.55 9.35
C LYS A 16 2.01 15.22 7.94
N LEU A 17 2.34 13.96 7.68
CA LEU A 17 2.79 13.51 6.36
C LEU A 17 1.67 13.62 5.33
N PHE A 18 0.45 13.23 5.70
CA PHE A 18 -0.71 13.30 4.80
C PHE A 18 -1.10 14.74 4.45
N ALA A 19 -0.94 15.69 5.37
CA ALA A 19 -1.18 17.10 5.13
C ALA A 19 -0.07 17.82 4.34
N SER A 20 1.08 17.16 4.11
CA SER A 20 2.19 17.73 3.36
C SER A 20 1.80 17.96 1.89
N LYS A 21 2.21 19.11 1.35
CA LYS A 21 2.06 19.44 -0.08
C LYS A 21 3.22 18.90 -0.94
N LYS A 22 4.12 18.13 -0.35
CA LYS A 22 5.29 17.54 -1.02
C LYS A 22 5.17 16.03 -1.04
N ALA A 23 5.95 15.39 -1.91
CA ALA A 23 6.08 13.95 -1.90
C ALA A 23 6.79 13.51 -0.61
N GLU A 24 6.15 12.60 0.13
CA GLU A 24 6.66 12.06 1.39
C GLU A 24 7.01 10.58 1.24
N PHE A 25 8.07 10.13 1.94
CA PHE A 25 8.48 8.73 1.98
C PHE A 25 8.57 8.25 3.43
N LEU A 26 7.82 7.19 3.76
CA LEU A 26 7.75 6.62 5.10
C LEU A 26 8.10 5.14 5.10
N ALA A 27 9.13 4.77 5.87
CA ALA A 27 9.45 3.38 6.16
C ALA A 27 8.94 2.99 7.56
N ILE A 28 8.07 1.98 7.65
CA ILE A 28 7.53 1.47 8.92
C ILE A 28 8.11 0.09 9.22
N TYR A 29 8.89 -0.03 10.29
CA TYR A 29 9.51 -1.27 10.74
C TYR A 29 9.07 -1.67 12.16
N GLY A 30 9.39 -2.91 12.57
CA GLY A 30 9.08 -3.42 13.91
C GLY A 30 8.76 -4.92 13.91
N ARG A 31 8.53 -5.49 15.11
CA ARG A 31 8.24 -6.92 15.30
C ARG A 31 7.09 -7.43 14.43
N ARG A 32 7.09 -8.73 14.13
CA ARG A 32 6.01 -9.39 13.40
C ARG A 32 4.70 -9.27 14.19
N ARG A 33 3.58 -9.07 13.48
CA ARG A 33 2.21 -8.99 14.05
C ARG A 33 1.88 -7.82 14.99
N VAL A 34 2.73 -6.80 15.10
CA VAL A 34 2.38 -5.58 15.88
C VAL A 34 1.31 -4.68 15.24
N GLY A 35 0.75 -5.06 14.09
CA GLY A 35 -0.33 -4.30 13.43
C GLY A 35 0.13 -3.14 12.53
N LYS A 36 1.34 -3.20 11.96
CA LYS A 36 1.85 -2.16 11.04
C LYS A 36 0.94 -1.95 9.82
N THR A 37 0.64 -3.03 9.10
CA THR A 37 -0.28 -3.01 7.95
C THR A 37 -1.68 -2.54 8.35
N TYR A 38 -2.15 -2.94 9.54
CA TYR A 38 -3.44 -2.49 10.07
C TYR A 38 -3.47 -0.98 10.30
N LEU A 39 -2.41 -0.42 10.90
CA LEU A 39 -2.27 1.02 11.14
C LEU A 39 -2.40 1.81 9.84
N VAL A 40 -1.62 1.47 8.81
CA VAL A 40 -1.65 2.15 7.51
C VAL A 40 -3.03 2.04 6.88
N ARG A 41 -3.55 0.81 6.71
CA ARG A 41 -4.85 0.57 6.05
C ARG A 41 -6.00 1.27 6.74
N LYS A 42 -6.02 1.31 8.08
CA LYS A 42 -7.09 1.97 8.82
C LYS A 42 -6.95 3.49 8.80
N PHE A 43 -5.74 4.01 8.97
CA PHE A 43 -5.51 5.47 9.02
C PHE A 43 -5.88 6.14 7.69
N PHE A 44 -5.50 5.51 6.58
CA PHE A 44 -5.74 6.03 5.24
C PHE A 44 -7.10 5.64 4.65
N LYS A 45 -7.87 4.78 5.32
CA LYS A 45 -9.18 4.35 4.81
C LYS A 45 -10.06 5.56 4.47
N ASN A 46 -10.59 5.60 3.24
CA ASN A 46 -11.44 6.67 2.70
C ASN A 46 -10.78 8.05 2.61
N LYS A 47 -9.44 8.16 2.71
CA LYS A 47 -8.71 9.44 2.56
C LYS A 47 -8.21 9.69 1.12
N GLY A 48 -8.54 8.83 0.17
CA GLY A 48 -8.06 8.94 -1.22
C GLY A 48 -7.99 7.60 -1.94
N ILE A 49 -7.25 7.59 -3.05
CA ILE A 49 -6.92 6.38 -3.82
C ILE A 49 -5.58 5.86 -3.28
N PHE A 50 -5.55 4.58 -2.89
CA PHE A 50 -4.36 3.94 -2.34
C PHE A 50 -4.00 2.73 -3.18
N PHE A 51 -2.83 2.77 -3.79
CA PHE A 51 -2.22 1.63 -4.45
C PHE A 51 -1.34 0.88 -3.45
N GLU A 52 -1.74 -0.32 -3.07
CA GLU A 52 -1.01 -1.19 -2.14
C GLU A 52 -0.59 -2.46 -2.86
N VAL A 53 0.68 -2.83 -2.76
CA VAL A 53 1.19 -4.10 -3.29
C VAL A 53 1.95 -4.82 -2.20
N THR A 54 1.68 -6.11 -2.04
CA THR A 54 2.43 -6.96 -1.12
C THR A 54 3.52 -7.71 -1.88
N GLY A 55 4.77 -7.37 -1.59
CA GLY A 55 5.90 -8.20 -2.04
C GLY A 55 6.02 -9.46 -1.19
N ALA A 56 6.22 -10.62 -1.83
CA ALA A 56 6.58 -11.85 -1.14
C ALA A 56 8.08 -12.17 -1.28
N PHE A 57 8.67 -12.79 -0.25
CA PHE A 57 10.08 -13.20 -0.28
C PHE A 57 10.26 -14.46 -1.14
N ASN A 58 11.30 -14.49 -1.96
CA ASN A 58 11.72 -15.66 -2.75
C ASN A 58 10.66 -16.20 -3.73
N ILE A 59 9.82 -15.31 -4.28
CA ILE A 59 8.91 -15.64 -5.40
C ILE A 59 9.46 -15.09 -6.71
N LYS A 60 9.01 -15.67 -7.84
CA LYS A 60 9.45 -15.24 -9.18
C LYS A 60 8.96 -13.82 -9.48
N THR A 61 9.74 -13.08 -10.27
CA THR A 61 9.34 -11.75 -10.75
C THR A 61 7.98 -11.77 -11.46
N SER A 62 7.68 -12.82 -12.22
CA SER A 62 6.38 -13.00 -12.88
C SER A 62 5.21 -13.06 -11.89
N GLU A 63 5.41 -13.66 -10.72
CA GLU A 63 4.39 -13.73 -9.67
C GLU A 63 4.23 -12.38 -8.96
N GLN A 64 5.33 -11.64 -8.74
CA GLN A 64 5.24 -10.26 -8.22
C GLN A 64 4.48 -9.33 -9.18
N LEU A 65 4.77 -9.43 -10.48
CA LEU A 65 4.10 -8.66 -11.53
C LEU A 65 2.62 -9.03 -11.64
N ALA A 66 2.26 -10.30 -11.44
CA ALA A 66 0.86 -10.72 -11.38
C ALA A 66 0.13 -10.11 -10.17
N ASN A 67 0.75 -10.07 -8.99
CA ASN A 67 0.18 -9.44 -7.81
C ASN A 67 0.00 -7.92 -8.01
N PHE A 68 1.02 -7.24 -8.54
CA PHE A 68 0.94 -5.83 -8.89
C PHE A 68 -0.21 -5.55 -9.86
N HIS A 69 -0.34 -6.37 -10.91
CA HIS A 69 -1.38 -6.21 -11.93
C HIS A 69 -2.79 -6.42 -11.36
N ALA A 70 -2.96 -7.39 -10.45
CA ALA A 70 -4.24 -7.62 -9.79
C ALA A 70 -4.69 -6.41 -8.96
N GLU A 71 -3.77 -5.82 -8.17
CA GLU A 71 -4.06 -4.61 -7.38
C GLU A 71 -4.34 -3.40 -8.28
N TYR A 72 -3.61 -3.27 -9.40
CA TYR A 72 -3.83 -2.21 -10.38
C TYR A 72 -5.24 -2.29 -11.00
N LEU A 73 -5.64 -3.47 -11.48
CA LEU A 73 -6.98 -3.67 -12.06
C LEU A 73 -8.10 -3.42 -11.03
N GLY A 74 -7.89 -3.85 -9.79
CA GLY A 74 -8.84 -3.65 -8.70
C GLY A 74 -9.10 -2.17 -8.38
N LEU A 75 -8.12 -1.31 -8.60
CA LEU A 75 -8.22 0.12 -8.31
C LEU A 75 -8.65 0.97 -9.51
N PHE A 76 -8.17 0.64 -10.71
CA PHE A 76 -8.30 1.52 -11.88
C PHE A 76 -9.29 1.04 -12.95
N ASN A 77 -9.99 -0.08 -12.74
CA ASN A 77 -11.09 -0.61 -13.58
C ASN A 77 -10.88 -0.46 -15.11
N HIS A 78 -9.64 -0.63 -15.58
CA HIS A 78 -9.30 -0.53 -17.00
C HIS A 78 -9.45 -1.88 -17.69
N GLN A 79 -10.47 -2.01 -18.55
CA GLN A 79 -10.76 -3.22 -19.32
C GLN A 79 -9.70 -3.58 -20.39
N ASN A 80 -8.71 -2.72 -20.60
CA ASN A 80 -7.74 -2.86 -21.71
C ASN A 80 -6.44 -3.57 -21.32
N HIS A 81 -6.20 -3.87 -20.04
CA HIS A 81 -5.01 -4.58 -19.58
C HIS A 81 -5.38 -6.01 -19.16
N SER A 82 -5.50 -6.91 -20.14
CA SER A 82 -5.90 -8.31 -19.89
C SER A 82 -4.75 -9.18 -19.37
N ARG A 83 -3.50 -8.72 -19.45
CA ARG A 83 -2.31 -9.52 -19.14
C ARG A 83 -1.37 -8.77 -18.21
N PRO A 84 -0.76 -9.49 -17.23
CA PRO A 84 0.25 -8.89 -16.38
C PRO A 84 1.48 -8.47 -17.20
N PRO A 85 2.19 -7.42 -16.74
CA PRO A 85 3.42 -6.98 -17.36
C PRO A 85 4.48 -8.09 -17.35
N LYS A 86 5.37 -8.10 -18.34
CA LYS A 86 6.47 -9.09 -18.43
C LYS A 86 7.71 -8.66 -17.65
N THR A 87 7.91 -7.35 -17.53
CA THR A 87 9.00 -6.73 -16.78
C THR A 87 8.47 -5.56 -15.96
N TRP A 88 9.22 -5.11 -14.95
CA TRP A 88 8.88 -3.90 -14.20
C TRP A 88 8.93 -2.61 -15.03
N ARG A 89 9.56 -2.63 -16.22
CA ARG A 89 9.58 -1.50 -17.14
C ARG A 89 8.26 -1.37 -17.92
N ASP A 90 7.55 -2.48 -18.08
CA ASP A 90 6.26 -2.54 -18.79
C ASP A 90 5.05 -2.40 -17.84
N ALA A 91 5.31 -2.39 -16.53
CA ALA A 91 4.32 -2.26 -15.47
C ALA A 91 3.99 -0.79 -15.22
#